data_AF-A0A519ZGY4-F1
#
_entry.id   AF-A0A519ZGY4-F1
#
_cell.length_a   1.000
_cell.length_b   1.000
_cell.length_c   1.000
_cell.angle_alpha   90.00
_cell.angle_beta   90.00
_cell.angle_gamma   90.00
#
_symmetry.space_group_name_H-M   'P 1'
#
loop_
_entity.id
_entity.type
_entity.pdbx_description
1 polymer ?
#
loop_
_entity_poly.entity_id
_entity_poly.type
_entity_poly.pdbx_seq_one_letter_code
_entity_poly.pdbx_strand_id
1 'polypeptide(L)' 'VFDTKISVAMTKSLNLTAGLSMRYNSDPGNGLKTTDTALVTGVSWRFD' A
#
# COMPACT_ATOMS: atom_id res chain seq x y z
N VAL A 1 4.83 9.42 8.43
CA VAL A 1 4.37 8.51 7.36
C VAL A 1 3.07 7.89 7.82
N PHE A 2 2.01 8.00 7.01
CA PHE A 2 0.71 7.40 7.26
C PHE A 2 0.58 6.16 6.37
N ASP A 3 0.27 5.01 6.94
CA ASP A 3 0.16 3.74 6.21
C ASP A 3 -1.06 2.99 6.73
N THR A 4 -2.00 2.70 5.83
CA THR A 4 -3.19 1.90 6.13
C THR A 4 -3.24 0.72 5.19
N LYS A 5 -3.46 -0.48 5.74
CA LYS A 5 -3.55 -1.71 4.96
C LYS A 5 -4.74 -2.53 5.42
N ILE A 6 -5.50 -3.04 4.47
CA ILE A 6 -6.64 -3.92 4.68
C ILE A 6 -6.37 -5.20 3.90
N SER A 7 -6.53 -6.35 4.54
CA SER A 7 -6.39 -7.66 3.90
C SER A 7 -7.66 -8.46 4.12
N VAL A 8 -8.17 -9.05 3.05
CA VAL A 8 -9.40 -9.83 3.04
C VAL A 8 -9.09 -11.21 2.47
N ALA A 9 -9.30 -12.25 3.26
CA ALA A 9 -9.28 -13.62 2.77
C ALA A 9 -10.51 -13.85 1.87
N MET A 10 -10.29 -14.01 0.57
CA MET A 10 -11.39 -14.30 -0.37
C MET A 10 -11.72 -15.80 -0.38
N THR A 11 -10.73 -16.67 -0.23
CA THR A 11 -10.90 -18.12 -0.08
C THR A 11 -9.89 -18.68 0.92
N LYS A 12 -9.91 -20.00 1.20
CA LYS A 12 -8.92 -20.65 2.08
C LYS A 12 -7.47 -20.50 1.61
N SER A 13 -7.27 -20.37 0.30
CA SER A 13 -5.96 -20.28 -0.33
C SER A 13 -5.66 -18.89 -0.91
N LEU A 14 -6.66 -18.01 -1.04
CA LEU A 14 -6.52 -16.72 -1.73
C LEU A 14 -6.85 -15.53 -0.83
N ASN A 15 -5.95 -14.55 -0.79
CA ASN A 15 -6.06 -13.32 -0.02
C ASN A 15 -5.86 -12.10 -0.93
N LEU A 16 -6.71 -11.08 -0.76
CA LEU A 16 -6.62 -9.78 -1.41
C LEU A 16 -6.19 -8.73 -0.38
N THR A 17 -5.10 -8.01 -0.67
CA THR A 17 -4.61 -6.91 0.16
C THR A 17 -4.71 -5.60 -0.61
N ALA A 18 -5.21 -4.57 0.04
CA ALA A 18 -5.20 -3.19 -0.44
C ALA A 18 -4.58 -2.29 0.63
N GLY A 19 -3.63 -1.46 0.25
CA GLY A 19 -2.90 -0.58 1.14
C GLY A 19 -2.75 0.82 0.55
N LEU A 20 -2.96 1.83 1.39
CA LEU A 20 -2.72 3.22 1.06
C LEU A 20 -1.57 3.73 1.93
N SER A 21 -0.52 4.22 1.29
CA SER A 21 0.62 4.83 1.96
C SER A 21 0.73 6.29 1.55
N MET A 22 0.84 7.16 2.54
CA MET A 22 1.08 8.58 2.37
C MET A 22 2.35 8.99 3.11
N ARG A 23 3.33 9.47 2.37
CA ARG A 23 4.59 9.97 2.89
C ARG A 23 4.62 11.47 2.65
N TYR A 24 4.54 12.22 3.74
CA TYR A 24 4.79 13.65 3.73
C TYR A 24 6.27 13.88 4.03
N ASN A 25 6.97 14.53 3.12
CA ASN A 25 8.37 14.90 3.24
C ASN A 25 8.49 16.43 3.22
N SER A 26 8.83 17.02 4.36
CA SER A 26 8.90 18.49 4.52
C SER A 26 10.01 19.14 3.71
N ASP A 27 11.05 18.40 3.30
CA ASP A 27 12.15 18.92 2.48
C ASP A 27 12.41 17.96 1.30
N PRO A 28 11.55 18.00 0.26
CA PRO A 28 11.64 17.08 -0.86
C PRO A 28 12.76 17.46 -1.85
N GLY A 29 13.38 18.64 -1.73
CA GLY A 29 14.29 19.18 -2.74
C GLY A 29 13.57 19.80 -3.94
N ASN A 30 14.32 20.50 -4.80
CA ASN A 30 13.73 21.31 -5.87
C ASN A 30 13.08 20.43 -6.95
N GLY A 31 11.78 20.62 -7.20
CA GLY A 31 11.02 19.92 -8.24
C GLY A 31 10.34 18.61 -7.82
N LEU A 32 10.42 18.23 -6.53
CA LEU A 32 9.77 17.03 -6.00
C LEU A 32 8.56 17.39 -5.13
N LYS A 33 7.48 16.62 -5.25
CA LYS A 33 6.25 16.85 -4.47
C LYS A 33 6.49 16.48 -3.00
N THR A 34 6.08 17.37 -2.10
CA THR A 34 6.12 17.21 -0.64
C THR A 34 5.28 16.03 -0.15
N THR A 35 4.32 15.57 -0.96
CA THR A 35 3.39 14.49 -0.60
C THR A 35 3.42 13.41 -1.66
N ASP A 36 3.93 12.24 -1.28
CA ASP A 36 3.86 11.02 -2.07
C ASP A 36 2.73 10.13 -1.55
N THR A 37 1.81 9.77 -2.44
CA THR A 37 0.71 8.85 -2.14
C THR A 37 0.83 7.63 -3.05
N ALA A 38 0.89 6.43 -2.46
CA ALA A 38 0.90 5.18 -3.21
C ALA A 38 -0.22 4.27 -2.74
N LEU A 39 -1.03 3.81 -3.71
CA LEU A 39 -2.04 2.77 -3.55
C LEU A 39 -1.44 1.44 -4.02
N VAL A 40 -1.35 0.48 -3.11
CA VAL A 40 -0.80 -0.85 -3.36
C VAL A 40 -1.93 -1.86 -3.28
N THR A 41 -2.17 -2.60 -4.36
CA THR A 41 -3.08 -3.74 -4.39
C THR A 41 -2.28 -5.02 -4.65
N GLY A 42 -2.59 -6.09 -3.94
CA GLY A 42 -1.87 -7.36 -4.01
C GLY A 42 -2.80 -8.54 -3.87
N VAL A 43 -2.53 -9.60 -4.62
CA VAL A 43 -3.21 -10.89 -4.50
C VAL A 43 -2.16 -11.90 -4.06
N SER A 44 -2.48 -12.68 -3.03
CA SER A 44 -1.64 -13.76 -2.52
C SER A 44 -2.40 -15.07 -2.67
N TRP A 45 -1.73 -16.08 -3.21
CA TRP A 45 -2.27 -17.43 -3.36
C TRP A 45 -1.31 -18.42 -2.71
N ARG A 46 -1.82 -19.21 -1.76
CA ARG A 46 -1.14 -20.36 -1.19
C ARG A 46 -1.44 -21.61 -2.02
N PHE A 47 -0.39 -22.20 -2.58
CA PHE A 47 -0.42 -23.55 -3.13
C PHE A 47 -0.02 -24.50 -2.00
N ASP A 48 -0.97 -25.31 -1.57
CA ASP A 48 -0.75 -26.48 -0.70
C ASP A 48 -0.65 -27.73 -1.60
#